data_AF-A0A916F5X5-F1
#
_entry.id   AF-A0A916F5X5-F1
#
_cell.length_a   1.000
_cell.length_b   1.000
_cell.length_c   1.000
_cell.angle_alpha   90.00
_cell.angle_beta   90.00
_cell.angle_gamma   90.00
#
_symmetry.space_group_name_H-M   'P 1'
#
loop_
_entity.id
_entity.type
_entity.pdbx_description
1 polymer ?
#
loop_
_entity_poly.entity_id
_entity_poly.type
_entity_poly.pdbx_seq_one_letter_code
_entity_poly.pdbx_strand_id
1 'polypeptide(L)'
;MGDYTISVMIAYQGDSALLMAVVPGSDGNPRYIPLMVSTYRGLPSFQLDMLSPDANDEIRIRMSKPRSEVLAHYRFGSATALTQFGPLKLLETPFPEYLSGGPVPFPKEGSNALRLRASFFHYDDI
;
A
#
# COMPACT_ATOMS: atom_id res chain seq x y z
N MET A 1 -3.16 19.54 -10.90
CA MET A 1 -2.36 18.32 -11.04
C MET A 1 -1.05 18.56 -10.32
N GLY A 2 -0.86 17.90 -9.19
CA GLY A 2 0.42 17.88 -8.50
C GLY A 2 1.15 16.57 -8.79
N ASP A 3 2.46 16.62 -8.88
CA ASP A 3 3.28 15.41 -8.97
C ASP A 3 3.33 14.77 -7.58
N TYR A 4 2.67 13.63 -7.41
CA TYR A 4 2.72 12.87 -6.17
C TYR A 4 3.71 11.73 -6.29
N THR A 5 4.68 11.68 -5.38
CA THR A 5 5.58 10.53 -5.25
C THR A 5 5.03 9.58 -4.21
N ILE A 6 4.91 8.31 -4.60
CA ILE A 6 4.64 7.21 -3.69
C ILE A 6 5.81 6.26 -3.76
N SER A 7 6.34 5.93 -2.59
CA SER A 7 7.37 4.92 -2.45
C SER A 7 6.79 3.65 -1.85
N VAL A 8 7.40 2.51 -2.15
CA VAL A 8 7.08 1.24 -1.51
C VAL A 8 8.29 0.82 -0.70
N MET A 9 8.05 0.36 0.51
CA MET A 9 9.08 -0.05 1.44
C MET A 9 8.74 -1.41 2.03
N ILE A 10 9.75 -2.25 2.24
CA ILE A 10 9.66 -3.44 3.08
C ILE A 10 10.35 -3.11 4.41
N ALA A 11 9.59 -3.15 5.50
CA ALA A 11 10.10 -2.95 6.85
C ALA A 11 10.23 -4.30 7.55
N TYR A 12 11.40 -4.60 8.09
CA TYR A 12 11.70 -5.85 8.81
C TYR A 12 11.76 -5.59 10.32
N GLN A 13 11.11 -6.44 11.11
CA GLN A 13 11.19 -6.42 12.57
C GLN A 13 11.04 -7.84 13.14
N GLY A 14 12.10 -8.34 13.80
CA GLY A 14 12.16 -9.73 14.23
C GLY A 14 11.94 -10.68 13.05
N ASP A 15 11.02 -11.64 13.20
CA ASP A 15 10.66 -12.61 12.16
C ASP A 15 9.51 -12.14 11.25
N SER A 16 9.26 -10.83 11.21
CA SER A 16 8.16 -10.22 10.46
C SER A 16 8.66 -9.27 9.38
N ALA A 17 8.01 -9.29 8.23
CA ALA A 17 8.20 -8.35 7.14
C ALA A 17 6.87 -7.67 6.80
N LEU A 18 6.87 -6.33 6.74
CA LEU A 18 5.72 -5.52 6.37
C LEU A 18 6.00 -4.79 5.06
N LEU A 19 5.12 -5.00 4.09
CA LEU A 19 5.08 -4.19 2.88
C LEU A 19 4.25 -2.93 3.15
N MET A 20 4.82 -1.76 2.88
CA MET A 20 4.21 -0.46 3.18
C MET A 20 4.22 0.43 1.93
N ALA A 21 3.17 1.22 1.73
CA ALA A 21 3.25 2.41 0.91
C ALA A 21 3.66 3.60 1.78
N VAL A 22 4.57 4.42 1.27
CA VAL A 22 5.02 5.66 1.89
C VAL A 22 4.43 6.83 1.12
N VAL A 23 3.69 7.67 1.82
CA VAL A 23 3.03 8.85 1.28
C VAL A 23 3.46 10.08 2.07
N PRO A 24 3.46 11.29 1.47
CA PRO A 24 3.71 12.51 2.21
C PRO A 24 2.58 12.77 3.22
N GLY A 25 2.95 13.02 4.49
CA GLY A 25 2.05 13.53 5.51
C GLY A 25 1.76 15.02 5.33
N SER A 26 0.68 15.51 5.95
CA SER A 26 0.31 16.93 5.94
C SER A 26 1.32 17.83 6.66
N ASP A 27 2.15 17.26 7.54
CA ASP A 27 3.24 17.90 8.26
C ASP A 27 4.59 17.82 7.51
N GLY A 28 4.60 17.28 6.29
CA GLY A 28 5.81 17.05 5.49
C GLY A 28 6.61 15.80 5.88
N ASN A 29 6.26 15.13 6.98
CA ASN A 29 6.87 13.87 7.37
C ASN A 29 6.26 12.70 6.59
N PRO A 30 7.00 11.62 6.32
CA PRO A 30 6.44 10.43 5.70
C PRO A 30 5.36 9.80 6.58
N ARG A 31 4.38 9.18 5.93
CA ARG A 31 3.31 8.43 6.55
C ARG A 31 3.16 7.08 5.87
N TYR A 32 2.82 6.07 6.64
CA TYR A 32 2.89 4.68 6.18
C TYR A 32 1.51 4.03 6.12
N ILE A 33 1.25 3.36 5.00
CA ILE A 33 0.04 2.56 4.77
C ILE A 33 0.46 1.10 4.69
N PRO A 34 0.06 0.24 5.65
CA PRO A 34 0.35 -1.18 5.58
C PRO A 34 -0.40 -1.82 4.43
N LEU A 35 0.35 -2.50 3.56
CA LEU A 35 -0.15 -3.19 2.39
C LEU A 35 -0.24 -4.69 2.61
N MET A 36 0.76 -5.29 3.25
CA MET A 36 0.83 -6.73 3.50
C MET A 36 1.72 -7.01 4.71
N VAL A 37 1.43 -8.08 5.44
CA VAL A 37 2.24 -8.58 6.56
C VAL A 37 2.58 -10.04 6.28
N SER A 38 3.84 -10.41 6.51
CA SER A 38 4.29 -11.80 6.49
C SER A 38 5.09 -12.11 7.74
N THR A 39 4.86 -13.29 8.32
CA THR A 39 5.65 -13.85 9.42
C THR A 39 6.36 -15.11 8.93
N TYR A 40 7.57 -15.37 9.43
CA TYR A 40 8.32 -16.64 9.27
C TYR A 40 8.90 -17.01 7.88
N ARG A 41 8.48 -16.42 6.76
CA ARG A 41 8.94 -16.86 5.40
C ARG A 41 9.33 -15.74 4.44
N GLY A 42 9.58 -14.53 4.96
CA GLY A 42 9.76 -13.35 4.10
C GLY A 42 8.49 -12.99 3.32
N LEU A 43 8.55 -11.96 2.49
CA LEU A 43 7.45 -11.65 1.57
C LEU A 43 7.65 -12.42 0.26
N PRO A 44 6.66 -13.18 -0.22
CA PRO A 44 6.77 -13.84 -1.53
C PRO A 44 6.95 -12.78 -2.63
N SER A 45 7.52 -13.17 -3.78
CA SER A 45 7.56 -12.26 -4.93
C SER A 45 6.14 -11.81 -5.30
N PHE A 46 5.93 -10.50 -5.39
CA PHE A 46 4.64 -9.91 -5.75
C PHE A 46 4.82 -8.82 -6.81
N GLN A 47 3.79 -8.66 -7.63
CA GLN A 47 3.69 -7.56 -8.56
C GLN A 47 2.57 -6.64 -8.09
N LEU A 48 2.84 -5.34 -8.04
CA LEU A 48 1.86 -4.33 -7.66
C LEU A 48 1.44 -3.54 -8.90
N ASP A 49 0.13 -3.34 -9.03
CA ASP A 49 -0.41 -2.27 -9.86
C ASP A 49 -0.76 -1.08 -8.97
N MET A 50 -0.20 0.07 -9.31
CA MET A 50 -0.53 1.39 -8.75
C MET A 50 -1.39 2.12 -9.76
N LEU A 51 -2.65 2.32 -9.41
CA LEU A 51 -3.62 2.97 -10.29
C LEU A 51 -3.93 4.36 -9.76
N SER A 52 -3.75 5.37 -10.59
CA SER A 52 -4.23 6.73 -10.32
C SER A 52 -5.39 7.00 -11.27
N PRO A 53 -6.62 7.24 -10.79
CA PRO A 53 -7.65 7.82 -11.63
C PRO A 53 -7.20 9.24 -11.99
N ASP A 54 -6.99 9.50 -13.28
CA ASP A 54 -6.73 10.84 -13.81
C ASP A 54 -7.95 11.74 -13.53
N ALA A 55 -7.97 12.34 -12.33
CA ALA A 55 -8.80 13.49 -11.93
C ALA A 55 -8.85 13.70 -10.41
N ASN A 56 -8.62 12.68 -9.57
CA ASN A 56 -9.17 12.69 -8.19
C ASN A 56 -8.16 12.67 -7.04
N ASP A 57 -6.87 12.93 -7.28
CA ASP A 57 -5.83 12.89 -6.23
C ASP A 57 -5.90 11.59 -5.40
N GLU A 58 -6.13 10.46 -6.07
CA GLU A 58 -6.32 9.16 -5.44
C GLU A 58 -5.36 8.13 -6.02
N ILE A 59 -4.89 7.21 -5.19
CA ILE A 59 -4.18 6.01 -5.61
C ILE A 59 -4.90 4.76 -5.12
N ARG A 60 -4.84 3.71 -5.94
CA ARG A 60 -5.17 2.35 -5.56
C ARG A 60 -3.96 1.46 -5.77
N ILE A 61 -3.64 0.67 -4.75
CA ILE A 61 -2.55 -0.28 -4.77
C ILE A 61 -3.18 -1.67 -4.70
N ARG A 62 -2.86 -2.53 -5.67
CA ARG A 62 -3.38 -3.91 -5.74
C ARG A 62 -2.32 -4.90 -6.17
N MET A 63 -2.49 -6.16 -5.79
CA MET A 63 -1.68 -7.25 -6.34
C MET A 63 -2.09 -7.57 -7.79
N SER A 64 -1.12 -7.85 -8.65
CA SER A 64 -1.37 -8.28 -10.02
C SER A 64 -1.53 -9.81 -10.13
N LYS A 65 -2.76 -10.31 -10.25
CA LYS A 65 -3.11 -11.74 -10.52
C LYS A 65 -2.53 -12.75 -9.47
N PRO A 66 -3.10 -13.97 -9.33
CA PRO A 66 -4.35 -14.48 -9.90
C PRO A 66 -5.60 -13.99 -9.16
N ARG A 67 -5.47 -13.51 -7.92
CA ARG A 67 -6.52 -12.77 -7.21
C ARG A 67 -6.08 -11.31 -7.12
N SER A 68 -6.64 -10.48 -7.99
CA SER A 68 -6.35 -9.04 -8.03
C SER A 68 -6.96 -8.34 -6.81
N GLU A 69 -6.37 -8.56 -5.64
CA GLU A 69 -6.83 -8.02 -4.37
C GLU A 69 -6.30 -6.60 -4.20
N VAL A 70 -7.21 -5.66 -3.94
CA VAL A 70 -6.84 -4.29 -3.59
C VAL A 70 -6.26 -4.33 -2.18
N LEU A 71 -5.04 -3.84 -2.04
CA LEU A 71 -4.33 -3.78 -0.77
C LEU A 71 -4.63 -2.47 -0.05
N ALA A 72 -4.69 -1.37 -0.81
CA ALA A 72 -4.99 -0.04 -0.29
C ALA A 72 -5.68 0.87 -1.31
N HIS A 73 -6.51 1.78 -0.81
CA HIS A 73 -7.02 2.96 -1.50
C HIS A 73 -6.75 4.17 -0.62
N TYR A 74 -6.12 5.19 -1.22
CA TYR A 74 -5.68 6.38 -0.53
C TYR A 74 -5.98 7.62 -1.36
N ARG A 75 -6.46 8.67 -0.71
CA ARG A 75 -6.59 10.02 -1.28
C ARG A 75 -5.46 10.87 -0.74
N PHE A 76 -4.69 11.51 -1.61
CA PHE A 76 -3.59 12.38 -1.21
C PHE A 76 -4.08 13.48 -0.25
N GLY A 77 -3.30 13.70 0.82
CA GLY A 77 -3.65 14.63 1.90
C GLY A 77 -4.65 14.09 2.92
N SER A 78 -5.24 12.91 2.71
CA SER A 78 -6.08 12.26 3.72
C SER A 78 -5.26 11.80 4.92
N ALA A 79 -5.82 11.91 6.13
CA ALA A 79 -5.24 11.34 7.35
C ALA A 79 -5.49 9.82 7.48
N THR A 80 -6.30 9.25 6.59
CA THR A 80 -6.67 7.83 6.60
C THR A 80 -6.53 7.19 5.23
N ALA A 81 -6.33 5.88 5.22
CA ALA A 81 -6.39 5.03 4.05
C ALA A 81 -7.36 3.87 4.29
N LEU A 82 -7.98 3.38 3.23
CA LEU A 82 -8.74 2.12 3.25
C LEU A 82 -7.79 1.00 2.86
N THR A 83 -7.65 -0.03 3.69
CA THR A 83 -6.77 -1.17 3.40
C THR A 83 -7.50 -2.50 3.50
N GLN A 84 -6.82 -3.60 3.19
CA GLN A 84 -7.34 -4.95 3.44
C GLN A 84 -7.56 -5.24 4.94
N PHE A 85 -6.96 -4.45 5.84
CA PHE A 85 -7.22 -4.48 7.28
C PHE A 85 -8.37 -3.52 7.68
N GLY A 86 -8.97 -2.84 6.71
CA GLY A 86 -10.00 -1.83 6.92
C GLY A 86 -9.48 -0.40 6.96
N PRO A 87 -10.36 0.56 7.32
CA PRO A 87 -9.99 1.97 7.42
C PRO A 87 -9.00 2.17 8.57
N LEU A 88 -7.85 2.76 8.27
CA LEU A 88 -6.82 3.05 9.26
C LEU A 88 -6.30 4.48 9.12
N LYS A 89 -5.90 5.05 10.26
CA LYS A 89 -5.07 6.27 10.26
C LYS A 89 -3.71 5.92 9.69
N LEU A 90 -3.14 6.83 8.90
CA LEU A 90 -1.79 6.65 8.41
C LEU A 90 -0.82 6.53 9.59
N LEU A 91 0.07 5.56 9.55
CA LEU A 91 1.01 5.33 10.63
C LEU A 91 2.13 6.37 10.60
N GLU A 92 2.59 6.78 11.78
CA GLU A 92 3.74 7.67 11.94
C GLU A 92 5.07 6.92 11.86
N THR A 93 5.05 5.62 12.15
CA THR A 93 6.19 4.70 12.03
C THR A 93 5.80 3.54 11.11
N PRO A 94 6.78 2.84 10.50
CA PRO A 94 6.47 1.69 9.65
C PRO A 94 6.02 0.44 10.43
N PHE A 95 6.12 0.46 11.76
CA PHE A 95 5.82 -0.68 12.63
C PHE A 95 4.58 -0.38 13.48
N PRO A 96 3.39 -0.82 13.05
CA PRO A 96 2.17 -0.65 13.83
C PRO A 96 2.22 -1.49 15.11
N GLU A 97 1.69 -0.94 16.21
CA GLU A 97 1.51 -1.70 17.45
C GLU A 97 0.48 -2.83 17.30
N TYR A 98 -0.58 -2.59 16.50
CA TYR A 98 -1.63 -3.56 16.19
C TYR A 98 -2.13 -3.39 14.76
N LEU A 99 -2.31 -4.50 14.04
CA LEU A 99 -3.07 -4.57 12.80
C LEU A 99 -4.20 -5.57 12.99
N SER A 100 -5.43 -5.11 12.90
CA SER A 100 -6.62 -5.96 12.93
C SER A 100 -7.58 -5.53 11.82
N GLY A 101 -8.32 -6.49 11.26
CA GLY A 101 -9.21 -6.23 10.14
C GLY A 101 -9.84 -7.49 9.55
N GLY A 102 -10.87 -7.27 8.73
CA GLY A 102 -11.53 -8.30 7.93
C GLY A 102 -11.77 -7.81 6.51
N PRO A 103 -12.35 -8.62 5.61
CA PRO A 103 -12.58 -8.22 4.22
C PRO A 103 -13.38 -6.92 4.14
N VAL A 104 -12.84 -5.92 3.42
CA VAL A 104 -13.43 -4.58 3.34
C VAL A 104 -13.81 -4.25 1.89
N PRO A 105 -15.01 -3.69 1.65
CA PRO A 105 -15.39 -3.27 0.32
C PRO A 105 -14.59 -2.04 -0.12
N PHE A 106 -13.84 -2.16 -1.21
CA PHE A 106 -13.16 -1.04 -1.85
C PHE A 106 -14.09 -0.30 -2.82
N PRO A 107 -13.94 1.02 -2.99
CA PRO A 107 -14.67 1.77 -4.01
C PRO A 107 -14.47 1.19 -5.42
N LYS A 108 -15.49 1.26 -6.30
CA LYS A 108 -15.41 0.78 -7.70
C LYS A 108 -14.36 1.56 -8.50
N GLU A 109 -13.62 0.85 -9.36
CA GLU A 109 -12.59 1.43 -10.25
C GLU A 109 -13.25 2.26 -11.35
N GLY A 110 -12.72 3.47 -11.58
CA GLY A 110 -13.13 4.27 -12.72
C GLY A 110 -12.55 3.69 -14.01
N SER A 111 -13.28 3.79 -15.12
CA SER A 111 -12.90 3.18 -16.40
C SER A 111 -11.61 3.73 -17.03
N ASN A 112 -11.11 4.89 -16.56
CA ASN A 112 -10.02 5.64 -17.18
C ASN A 112 -8.80 5.78 -16.25
N ALA A 113 -8.54 4.83 -15.36
CA ALA A 113 -7.39 4.90 -14.46
C ALA A 113 -6.07 4.70 -15.21
N LEU A 114 -5.09 5.60 -15.00
CA LEU A 114 -3.71 5.35 -15.40
C LEU A 114 -3.14 4.22 -14.55
N ARG A 115 -2.50 3.27 -15.22
CA ARG A 115 -1.91 2.09 -14.58
C ARG A 115 -0.39 2.19 -14.64
N LEU A 116 0.21 2.46 -13.48
CA LEU A 116 1.63 2.24 -13.26
C LEU A 116 1.80 0.83 -12.69
N ARG A 117 2.72 0.05 -13.25
CA ARG A 117 2.99 -1.32 -12.82
C ARG A 117 4.41 -1.40 -12.30
N ALA A 118 4.54 -1.82 -11.05
CA ALA A 118 5.82 -2.02 -10.39
C ALA A 118 5.95 -3.49 -9.99
N SER A 119 7.05 -4.12 -10.37
CA SER A 119 7.37 -5.49 -9.97
C SER A 119 8.48 -5.45 -8.94
N PHE A 120 8.32 -6.18 -7.84
CA PHE A 120 9.32 -6.29 -6.78
C PHE A 120 9.77 -7.74 -6.70
N PHE A 121 11.08 -7.95 -6.81
CA PHE A 121 11.71 -9.25 -6.65
C PHE A 121 12.54 -9.20 -5.38
N HIS A 122 12.22 -10.08 -4.44
CA HIS A 122 13.08 -10.35 -3.30
C HIS A 122 13.85 -11.62 -3.63
N TYR A 123 15.16 -11.50 -3.81
CA TYR A 123 16.07 -12.63 -3.92
C TYR A 123 16.64 -12.87 -2.53
N ASP A 124 16.43 -14.07 -2.00
CA ASP A 124 17.26 -14.56 -0.90
C ASP A 124 18.61 -14.91 -1.53
N ASP A 125 19.65 -14.12 -1.25
CA ASP A 125 21.02 -14.49 -1.60
C ASP A 125 21.36 -15.77 -0.82
N ILE A 126 21.49 -16.90 -1.53
CA ILE A 126 21.94 -18.19 -0.99
C ILE A 126 23.45 -18.17 -0.83
#